data_AF-A0A8T6VDF6-F1
#
_entry.id   AF-A0A8T6VDF6-F1
#
_cell.length_a   1.000
_cell.length_b   1.000
_cell.length_c   1.000
_cell.angle_alpha   90.00
_cell.angle_beta   90.00
_cell.angle_gamma   90.00
#
_symmetry.space_group_name_H-M   'P 1'
#
loop_
_entity.id
_entity.type
_entity.pdbx_description
1 polymer ?
#
loop_
_entity_poly.entity_id
_entity_poly.type
_entity_poly.pdbx_seq_one_letter_code
_entity_poly.pdbx_strand_id
1 'polypeptide(L)' 'NAAVAKLDVYKGTTQFSTDYMLLYKFKEGWKIVSKIFTVP' A
#
# COMPACT_ATOMS: atom_id res chain seq x y z
N ASN A 1 -5.93 -15.71 -3.29
CA ASN A 1 -6.62 -14.53 -2.73
C ASN A 1 -5.82 -13.28 -3.04
N ALA A 2 -6.52 -12.18 -3.33
CA ALA A 2 -5.93 -10.87 -3.61
C ALA A 2 -6.50 -9.83 -2.64
N ALA A 3 -5.71 -8.82 -2.33
CA ALA A 3 -6.13 -7.69 -1.51
C ALA A 3 -5.40 -6.42 -1.95
N VAL A 4 -5.96 -5.27 -1.58
CA VAL A 4 -5.32 -3.96 -1.74
C VAL A 4 -5.30 -3.30 -0.36
N ALA A 5 -4.13 -2.81 0.05
CA ALA A 5 -4.02 -1.92 1.21
C ALA A 5 -3.92 -0.48 0.72
N LYS A 6 -4.78 0.40 1.25
CA LYS A 6 -4.65 1.86 1.08
C LYS A 6 -3.93 2.41 2.31
N LEU A 7 -2.90 3.23 2.10
CA LEU A 7 -2.15 3.88 3.16
C LEU A 7 -2.08 5.38 2.89
N ASP A 8 -2.41 6.18 3.90
CA ASP A 8 -2.15 7.62 3.88
C ASP A 8 -0.83 7.89 4.60
N VAL A 9 0.15 8.48 3.90
CA VAL A 9 1.48 8.77 4.42
C VAL A 9 1.55 10.24 4.81
N TYR A 10 1.95 10.51 6.05
CA TYR A 10 2.06 11.87 6.59
C TYR A 10 3.51 12.22 6.93
N LYS A 11 3.94 13.43 6.56
CA LYS A 11 5.19 14.04 7.03
C LYS A 11 4.82 15.17 8.00
N GLY A 12 4.88 14.87 9.29
CA GLY A 12 4.27 15.74 10.31
C GLY A 12 2.75 15.74 10.15
N THR A 13 2.15 16.93 10.04
CA THR A 13 0.71 17.10 9.80
C THR A 13 0.33 17.15 8.32
N THR A 14 1.31 17.16 7.41
CA THR A 14 1.07 17.27 5.98
C THR A 14 0.94 15.89 5.35
N GLN A 15 -0.17 15.61 4.66
CA GLN A 15 -0.31 14.40 3.86
C GLN A 15 0.67 14.46 2.68
N PHE A 16 1.56 13.48 2.60
CA PHE A 16 2.61 13.39 1.60
C PHE A 16 2.16 12.57 0.39
N SER A 17 1.52 11.43 0.62
CA SER A 17 1.01 10.57 -0.45
C SER A 17 -0.15 9.70 0.02
N THR A 18 -0.91 9.20 -0.96
CA THR A 18 -1.76 8.02 -0.80
C THR A 18 -1.09 6.87 -1.56
N ASP A 19 -0.76 5.80 -0.84
CA ASP A 19 -0.15 4.62 -1.39
C ASP A 19 -1.17 3.49 -1.49
N TYR A 20 -1.12 2.72 -2.58
CA TYR A 20 -1.87 1.48 -2.73
C TYR A 20 -0.89 0.32 -2.91
N MET A 21 -0.98 -0.66 -2.01
CA MET A 21 -0.18 -1.88 -2.09
C MET A 21 -1.07 -3.03 -2.57
N LEU A 22 -0.62 -3.74 -3.59
CA LEU A 22 -1.26 -4.97 -4.05
C LEU A 22 -0.67 -6.15 -3.30
N LEU A 23 -1.52 -7.00 -2.74
CA LEU A 23 -1.12 -8.17 -1.99
C LEU A 23 -1.70 -9.45 -2.60
N TYR A 24 -0.85 -10.49 -2.64
CA TYR A 24 -1.30 -11.85 -2.87
C TYR A 24 -1.01 -12.73 -1.66
N LYS A 25 -1.95 -13.64 -1.37
CA LYS A 25 -1.76 -14.66 -0.34
C LYS A 25 -1.12 -15.90 -0.95
N PHE A 26 0.11 -16.18 -0.55
CA PHE A 26 0.85 -17.41 -0.85
C PHE A 26 0.70 -18.40 0.31
N LYS A 27 1.29 -19.60 0.17
CA LYS A 27 1.26 -20.62 1.24
C LYS A 27 1.91 -20.12 2.52
N GLU A 28 2.96 -19.31 2.40
CA GLU A 28 3.69 -18.74 3.55
C GLU A 28 3.01 -17.49 4.14
N GLY A 29 1.94 -16.99 3.52
CA GLY A 29 1.21 -15.81 3.98
C GLY A 29 1.05 -14.72 2.92
N TRP A 30 0.65 -13.54 3.37
CA TRP A 30 0.47 -12.37 2.51
C TRP A 30 1.82 -11.76 2.13
N LYS A 31 1.99 -11.44 0.85
CA LYS A 31 3.17 -10.72 0.34
C LYS A 31 2.71 -9.53 -0.49
N ILE A 32 3.46 -8.43 -0.38
CA ILE A 32 3.29 -7.26 -1.25
C ILE A 32 3.92 -7.59 -2.60
N VAL A 33 3.14 -7.49 -3.67
CA VAL A 33 3.58 -7.81 -5.03
C VAL A 33 3.71 -6.57 -5.89
N SER A 34 3.10 -5.46 -5.48
CA SER A 34 3.29 -4.15 -6.10
C SER A 34 2.94 -3.04 -5.10
N LYS A 35 3.53 -1.88 -5.31
CA LYS A 35 3.21 -0.64 -4.62
C LYS A 35 3.12 0.47 -5.66
N ILE A 36 2.00 1.18 -5.67
CA ILE A 36 1.84 2.44 -6.37
C ILE A 36 1.63 3.54 -5.34
N PHE A 37 2.15 4.73 -5.62
CA PHE A 37 1.90 5.91 -4.79
C PHE A 37 1.43 7.05 -5.67
N THR A 38 0.56 7.87 -5.10
CA THR A 38 0.12 9.11 -5.71
C THR A 38 0.43 10.24 -4.74
N VAL A 39 1.21 11.21 -5.22
CA VAL A 39 1.42 12.49 -4.57
C VAL A 39 0.40 13.46 -5.17
N PRO A 40 -0.19 14.39 -4.39
CA PRO A 40 -1.01 15.46 -4.94
C PRO A 40 -0.31 16.26 -6.05
#